data_AF-A0A535DMZ3-F1
#
_entry.id   AF-A0A535DMZ3-F1
#
_cell.length_a   1.000
_cell.length_b   1.000
_cell.length_c   1.000
_cell.angle_alpha   90.00
_cell.angle_beta   90.00
_cell.angle_gamma   90.00
#
_symmetry.space_group_name_H-M   'P 1'
#
loop_
_entity.id
_entity.type
_entity.pdbx_description
1 polymer ?
#
loop_
_entity_poly.entity_id
_entity_poly.type
_entity_poly.pdbx_seq_one_letter_code
_entity_poly.pdbx_strand_id
1 'polypeptide(L)'
;MATAPRTQTRAVIAELVQSPTLPVLLILAAMVIGIAALLPLVQSSGATTTAGNIQALEQEKTSWQAQLRELETQVATLGSLNRIEAEARDRLGMEPPQVTHYITVDVPPPESQKLPSRFLPNEHPKPQSESSLWKDLFGWMLP
;
A
#
# COMPACT_ATOMS: atom_id res chain seq x y z
N MET A 1 56.45 -8.76 -39.40
CA MET A 1 55.77 -7.57 -38.83
C MET A 1 54.99 -6.90 -39.96
N ALA A 2 53.69 -7.16 -40.07
CA ALA A 2 52.87 -6.72 -41.20
C ALA A 2 51.62 -5.98 -40.69
N THR A 3 51.63 -4.66 -40.91
CA THR A 3 50.55 -3.74 -41.29
C THR A 3 49.11 -4.03 -40.82
N ALA A 4 48.63 -3.17 -39.92
CA ALA A 4 47.21 -3.04 -39.56
C ALA A 4 46.43 -2.25 -40.63
N PRO A 5 45.28 -2.75 -41.14
CA PRO A 5 44.39 -1.97 -42.00
C PRO A 5 43.37 -1.20 -41.14
N ARG A 6 43.54 0.11 -40.98
CA ARG A 6 42.63 0.99 -40.20
C ARG A 6 41.73 1.87 -41.08
N THR A 7 41.54 1.53 -42.34
CA THR A 7 40.89 2.41 -43.34
C THR A 7 39.50 1.98 -43.79
N GLN A 8 39.01 0.81 -43.38
CA GLN A 8 37.77 0.23 -43.95
C GLN A 8 36.46 0.81 -43.38
N THR A 9 36.47 1.34 -42.15
CA THR A 9 35.26 1.89 -41.51
C THR A 9 34.79 3.22 -42.11
N ARG A 10 35.66 4.03 -42.71
CA ARG A 10 35.28 5.33 -43.27
C ARG A 10 34.54 5.23 -44.62
N ALA A 11 34.87 4.24 -45.43
CA ALA A 11 34.27 4.07 -46.76
C ALA A 11 32.79 3.67 -46.68
N VAL A 12 32.45 2.75 -45.76
CA VAL A 12 31.07 2.28 -45.55
C VAL A 12 30.13 3.40 -45.08
N ILE A 13 30.64 4.32 -44.26
CA ILE A 13 29.85 5.46 -43.76
C ILE A 13 29.56 6.45 -44.90
N ALA A 14 30.52 6.66 -45.80
CA ALA A 14 30.35 7.56 -46.94
C ALA A 14 29.37 7.02 -48.00
N GLU A 15 29.37 5.70 -48.23
CA GLU A 15 28.45 5.03 -49.16
C GLU A 15 27.01 5.02 -48.63
N LEU A 16 26.83 4.83 -47.32
CA LEU A 16 25.50 4.87 -46.70
C LEU A 16 24.87 6.27 -46.83
N VAL A 17 25.69 7.32 -46.64
CA VAL A 17 25.30 8.75 -46.75
C VAL A 17 24.92 9.17 -48.17
N GLN A 18 25.45 8.51 -49.20
CA GLN A 18 25.16 8.82 -50.61
C GLN A 18 23.99 8.03 -51.20
N SER A 19 23.38 7.11 -50.44
CA SER A 19 22.19 6.38 -50.91
C SER A 19 20.94 7.29 -50.90
N PRO A 20 20.15 7.34 -52.00
CA PRO A 20 18.94 8.17 -52.08
C PRO A 20 17.84 7.76 -51.07
N THR A 21 18.00 6.61 -50.42
CA THR A 21 17.12 6.06 -49.39
C THR A 21 17.42 6.59 -47.98
N LEU A 22 18.64 7.09 -47.73
CA LEU A 22 19.01 7.64 -46.42
C LEU A 22 18.20 8.87 -45.99
N PRO A 23 17.95 9.89 -46.84
CA PRO A 23 17.12 11.03 -46.43
C PRO A 23 15.68 10.59 -46.09
N VAL A 24 15.12 9.62 -46.81
CA VAL A 24 13.78 9.08 -46.54
C VAL A 24 13.75 8.35 -45.19
N LEU A 25 14.76 7.52 -44.91
CA LEU A 25 14.89 6.83 -43.62
C LEU A 25 15.06 7.80 -42.45
N LEU A 26 15.81 8.89 -42.63
CA LEU A 26 15.97 9.93 -41.61
C LEU A 26 14.66 10.67 -41.33
N ILE A 27 13.89 11.00 -42.37
CA ILE A 27 12.56 11.63 -42.22
C ILE A 27 11.62 10.69 -41.47
N LEU A 28 11.62 9.40 -41.83
CA LEU A 28 10.76 8.40 -41.21
C LEU A 28 11.14 8.14 -39.75
N ALA A 29 12.44 8.07 -39.45
CA ALA A 29 12.95 7.98 -38.07
C ALA A 29 12.59 9.24 -37.25
N ALA A 30 12.76 10.43 -37.82
CA ALA A 30 12.39 11.69 -37.17
C ALA A 30 10.88 11.76 -36.88
N MET A 31 10.05 11.26 -37.80
CA MET A 31 8.60 11.19 -37.63
C MET A 31 8.20 10.24 -36.50
N VAL A 32 8.81 9.04 -36.45
CA VAL A 32 8.58 8.07 -35.37
C VAL A 32 9.01 8.63 -34.03
N ILE A 33 10.17 9.29 -33.95
CA ILE A 33 10.65 9.95 -32.73
C ILE A 33 9.71 11.09 -32.32
N GLY A 34 9.23 11.89 -33.26
CA GLY A 34 8.26 12.97 -33.00
C GLY A 34 6.93 12.46 -32.44
N ILE A 35 6.39 11.36 -32.99
CA ILE A 35 5.17 10.71 -32.50
C ILE A 35 5.41 10.08 -31.12
N ALA A 36 6.54 9.41 -30.92
CA ALA A 36 6.91 8.85 -29.62
C ALA A 36 7.10 9.92 -28.54
N ALA A 37 7.58 11.12 -28.91
CA ALA A 37 7.73 12.25 -28.01
C ALA A 37 6.39 12.89 -27.58
N LEU A 38 5.27 12.57 -28.26
CA LEU A 38 3.93 13.00 -27.87
C LEU A 38 3.27 12.05 -26.84
N LEU A 39 3.78 10.82 -26.70
CA LEU A 39 3.26 9.82 -25.76
C LEU A 39 3.33 10.25 -24.27
N PRO A 40 4.42 10.89 -23.78
CA PRO A 40 4.50 11.39 -22.40
C PRO A 40 3.45 12.47 -22.10
N LEU A 41 2.98 13.20 -23.11
CA LEU A 41 2.00 14.27 -22.95
C LEU A 41 0.62 13.72 -22.55
N VAL A 42 0.24 12.56 -23.09
CA VAL A 42 -1.01 11.86 -22.74
C VAL A 42 -0.89 11.18 -21.37
N GLN A 43 0.30 10.68 -21.00
CA GLN A 43 0.54 10.13 -19.66
C GLN A 43 0.51 11.20 -18.56
N SER A 44 0.93 12.44 -18.87
CA SER A 44 0.88 13.58 -17.94
C SER A 44 -0.55 13.86 -17.45
N SER A 45 -1.54 13.80 -18.35
CA SER A 45 -2.93 14.10 -18.00
C SER A 45 -3.59 13.06 -17.08
N GLY A 46 -3.20 11.78 -17.20
CA GLY A 46 -3.71 10.70 -16.33
C GLY A 46 -3.02 10.65 -14.97
N ALA A 47 -1.71 10.94 -14.92
CA ALA A 47 -0.93 10.94 -13.70
C ALA A 47 -1.35 12.08 -12.74
N THR A 48 -1.65 13.28 -13.26
CA THR A 48 -2.07 14.42 -12.42
C THR A 48 -3.46 14.23 -11.81
N THR A 49 -4.42 13.67 -12.56
CA THR A 49 -5.78 13.44 -12.06
C THR A 49 -5.81 12.31 -11.02
N THR A 50 -5.05 11.24 -11.26
CA THR A 50 -4.95 10.11 -10.32
C THR A 50 -4.20 10.50 -9.06
N ALA A 51 -3.10 11.26 -9.18
CA ALA A 51 -2.35 11.75 -8.01
C ALA A 51 -3.17 12.72 -7.14
N GLY A 52 -3.98 13.59 -7.75
CA GLY A 52 -4.88 14.49 -7.02
C GLY A 52 -5.95 13.72 -6.22
N ASN A 53 -6.56 12.71 -6.83
CA ASN A 53 -7.55 11.86 -6.15
C ASN A 53 -6.93 11.05 -5.00
N ILE A 54 -5.72 10.51 -5.20
CA ILE A 54 -4.99 9.81 -4.13
C ILE A 54 -4.69 10.75 -2.97
N GLN A 55 -4.25 11.98 -3.25
CA GLN A 55 -3.96 12.96 -2.22
C GLN A 55 -5.21 13.36 -1.42
N ALA A 56 -6.35 13.53 -2.10
CA ALA A 56 -7.63 13.80 -1.44
C ALA A 56 -8.07 12.64 -0.53
N LEU A 57 -7.95 11.39 -1.01
CA LEU A 57 -8.27 10.21 -0.20
C LEU A 57 -7.34 10.06 1.01
N GLU A 58 -6.05 10.34 0.86
CA GLU A 58 -5.10 10.25 1.98
C GLU A 58 -5.35 11.34 3.03
N GLN A 59 -5.75 12.54 2.59
CA GLN A 59 -6.21 13.61 3.50
C GLN A 59 -7.47 13.19 4.26
N GLU A 60 -8.45 12.61 3.57
CA GLU A 60 -9.68 12.12 4.20
C GLU A 60 -9.37 11.03 5.22
N LYS A 61 -8.59 10.01 4.86
CA LYS A 61 -8.14 8.95 5.76
C LYS A 61 -7.44 9.49 7.01
N THR A 62 -6.54 10.46 6.83
CA THR A 62 -5.83 11.09 7.95
C THR A 62 -6.81 11.81 8.89
N SER A 63 -7.83 12.48 8.33
CA SER A 63 -8.87 13.15 9.12
C SER A 63 -9.71 12.16 9.94
N TRP A 64 -10.07 11.01 9.36
CA TRP A 64 -10.82 9.96 10.05
C TRP A 64 -9.99 9.31 11.16
N GLN A 65 -8.70 9.07 10.93
CA GLN A 65 -7.80 8.51 11.94
C GLN A 65 -7.62 9.46 13.14
N ALA A 66 -7.57 10.78 12.91
CA ALA A 66 -7.51 11.75 13.99
C ALA A 66 -8.80 11.72 14.84
N GLN A 67 -9.97 11.68 14.19
CA GLN A 67 -11.27 11.57 14.87
C GLN A 67 -11.38 10.26 15.68
N LEU A 68 -10.90 9.15 15.14
CA LEU A 68 -10.91 7.87 15.85
C LEU A 68 -10.08 7.93 17.13
N ARG A 69 -8.86 8.47 17.07
CA ARG A 69 -7.98 8.59 18.25
C ARG A 69 -8.55 9.50 19.33
N GLU A 70 -9.19 10.58 18.91
CA GLU A 70 -9.91 11.47 19.82
C GLU A 70 -11.04 10.73 20.53
N LEU A 71 -11.84 9.96 19.77
CA LEU A 71 -12.93 9.18 20.33
C LEU A 71 -12.43 8.05 21.24
N GLU A 72 -11.35 7.36 20.88
CA GLU A 72 -10.69 6.35 21.72
C GLU A 72 -10.23 6.95 23.05
N THR A 73 -9.69 8.17 23.02
CA THR A 73 -9.28 8.89 24.23
C THR A 73 -10.48 9.27 25.09
N GLN A 74 -11.59 9.70 24.48
CA GLN A 74 -12.84 9.97 25.19
C GLN A 74 -13.42 8.71 25.81
N VAL A 75 -13.40 7.58 25.11
CA VAL A 75 -13.86 6.29 25.66
C VAL A 75 -12.95 5.86 26.81
N ALA A 76 -11.63 5.97 26.67
CA ALA A 76 -10.67 5.64 27.72
C ALA A 76 -10.86 6.51 28.97
N THR A 77 -11.18 7.80 28.80
CA THR A 77 -11.45 8.70 29.93
C THR A 77 -12.81 8.41 30.59
N LEU A 78 -13.86 8.16 29.80
CA LEU A 78 -15.19 7.79 30.30
C LEU A 78 -15.20 6.45 31.03
N GLY A 79 -14.49 5.45 30.50
CA GLY A 79 -14.34 4.12 31.09
C GLY A 79 -13.20 4.01 32.09
N SER A 80 -12.48 5.10 32.38
CA SER A 80 -11.39 5.04 33.34
C SER A 80 -11.93 4.68 34.72
N LEU A 81 -11.39 3.59 35.28
CA LEU A 81 -11.72 3.13 36.62
C LEU A 81 -11.60 4.25 37.66
N ASN A 82 -10.64 5.17 37.47
CA ASN A 82 -10.44 6.34 38.32
C ASN A 82 -11.67 7.25 38.40
N ARG A 83 -12.38 7.48 37.29
CA ARG A 83 -13.61 8.30 37.32
C ARG A 83 -14.72 7.57 38.09
N ILE A 84 -14.89 6.27 37.84
CA ILE A 84 -15.90 5.46 38.52
C ILE A 84 -15.61 5.42 40.01
N GLU A 85 -14.35 5.25 40.41
CA GLU A 85 -13.93 5.25 41.81
C GLU A 85 -14.09 6.63 42.46
N ALA A 86 -13.76 7.71 41.76
CA ALA A 86 -14.00 9.07 42.24
C ALA A 86 -15.49 9.35 42.44
N GLU A 87 -16.35 8.98 41.49
CA GLU A 87 -17.79 9.16 41.62
C GLU A 87 -18.39 8.26 42.72
N ALA A 88 -17.91 7.03 42.85
CA ALA A 88 -18.31 6.13 43.93
C ALA A 88 -17.91 6.68 45.32
N ARG A 89 -16.71 7.23 45.45
CA ARG A 89 -16.22 7.79 46.71
C ARG A 89 -16.89 9.13 47.04
N ASP A 90 -16.89 10.05 46.09
CA ASP A 90 -17.31 11.44 46.34
C ASP A 90 -18.84 11.58 46.39
N ARG A 91 -19.57 10.84 45.54
CA ARG A 91 -21.03 10.96 45.45
C ARG A 91 -21.78 9.87 46.22
N LEU A 92 -21.28 8.64 46.19
CA LEU A 92 -21.94 7.50 46.84
C LEU A 92 -21.36 7.19 48.23
N GLY A 93 -20.30 7.87 48.65
CA GLY A 93 -19.66 7.66 49.95
C GLY A 93 -19.06 6.25 50.09
N MET A 94 -18.73 5.59 48.98
CA MET A 94 -18.15 4.26 49.01
C MET A 94 -16.69 4.32 49.45
N GLU A 95 -16.34 3.46 50.40
CA GLU A 95 -14.98 3.29 50.90
C GLU A 95 -14.41 1.93 50.51
N PRO A 96 -13.08 1.75 50.52
CA PRO A 96 -12.46 0.46 50.28
C PRO A 96 -13.00 -0.59 51.26
N PRO A 97 -13.40 -1.78 50.77
CA PRO A 97 -13.92 -2.83 51.64
C PRO A 97 -12.85 -3.32 52.61
N GLN A 98 -13.17 -3.36 53.91
CA GLN A 98 -12.26 -3.83 54.95
C GLN A 98 -12.15 -5.37 54.97
N VAL A 99 -13.21 -6.06 54.52
CA VAL A 99 -13.30 -7.52 54.51
C VAL A 99 -13.97 -7.97 53.20
N THR A 100 -13.33 -8.90 52.49
CA THR A 100 -13.86 -9.49 51.26
C THR A 100 -14.37 -10.90 51.56
N HIS A 101 -15.66 -11.14 51.33
CA HIS A 101 -16.26 -12.47 51.42
C HIS A 101 -16.40 -13.08 50.03
N TYR A 102 -15.76 -14.22 49.82
CA TYR A 102 -15.91 -15.00 48.59
C TYR A 102 -17.11 -15.93 48.74
N ILE A 103 -18.10 -15.76 47.87
CA ILE A 103 -19.28 -16.62 47.80
C ILE A 103 -19.11 -17.54 46.60
N THR A 104 -19.04 -18.84 46.83
CA THR A 104 -19.07 -19.84 45.76
C THR A 104 -20.52 -20.08 45.39
N VAL A 105 -20.88 -19.84 44.13
CA VAL A 105 -22.24 -20.05 43.64
C VAL A 105 -22.23 -21.32 42.78
N ASP A 106 -22.93 -22.36 43.24
CA ASP A 106 -23.04 -23.68 42.58
C ASP A 106 -24.05 -23.68 41.41
N VAL A 107 -24.14 -22.60 40.65
CA VAL A 107 -24.93 -22.56 39.41
C VAL A 107 -24.01 -22.77 38.21
N PRO A 108 -24.37 -23.63 37.25
CA PRO A 108 -23.62 -23.76 36.02
C PRO A 108 -23.52 -22.40 35.31
N PRO A 109 -22.37 -22.09 34.67
CA PRO A 109 -22.19 -20.84 33.94
C PRO A 109 -23.31 -20.64 32.91
N PRO A 110 -23.83 -19.42 32.74
CA PRO A 110 -24.79 -19.13 31.69
C PRO A 110 -24.20 -19.52 30.34
N GLU A 111 -25.04 -20.09 29.46
CA GLU A 111 -24.60 -20.49 28.13
C GLU A 111 -23.93 -19.29 27.43
N SER A 112 -22.72 -19.50 26.93
CA SER A 112 -21.97 -18.45 26.25
C SER A 112 -22.78 -17.96 25.05
N GLN A 113 -23.22 -16.71 25.10
CA GLN A 113 -23.92 -16.10 23.97
C GLN A 113 -22.99 -16.16 22.76
N LYS A 114 -23.43 -16.86 21.70
CA LYS A 114 -22.72 -16.87 20.43
C LYS A 114 -22.69 -15.45 19.89
N LEU A 115 -21.54 -14.79 20.02
CA LEU A 115 -21.34 -13.49 19.41
C LEU A 115 -21.50 -13.65 17.89
N PRO A 116 -22.29 -12.79 17.23
CA PRO A 116 -22.33 -12.74 15.78
C PRO A 116 -20.90 -12.60 15.23
N SER A 117 -20.59 -13.32 14.16
CA SER A 117 -19.24 -13.41 13.58
C SER A 117 -18.60 -12.06 13.24
N ARG A 118 -19.41 -11.02 13.00
CA ARG A 118 -18.95 -9.64 12.76
C ARG A 118 -18.20 -8.99 13.94
N PHE A 119 -18.38 -9.49 15.15
CA PHE A 119 -17.72 -8.98 16.36
C PHE A 119 -16.52 -9.81 16.80
N LEU A 120 -16.27 -10.94 16.12
CA LEU A 120 -15.04 -11.68 16.29
C LEU A 120 -13.95 -10.94 15.52
N PRO A 121 -12.73 -10.78 16.08
CA PRO A 121 -11.60 -10.31 15.30
C PRO A 121 -11.49 -11.15 14.03
N ASN A 122 -11.57 -10.51 12.86
CA ASN A 122 -11.37 -11.19 11.60
C ASN A 122 -9.99 -11.85 11.67
N GLU A 123 -9.94 -13.19 11.66
CA GLU A 123 -8.68 -13.89 11.44
C GLU A 123 -8.11 -13.37 10.13
N HIS A 124 -7.05 -12.56 10.20
CA HIS A 124 -6.38 -12.10 9.00
C HIS A 124 -6.01 -13.33 8.18
N PRO A 125 -6.38 -13.39 6.89
CA PRO A 125 -5.93 -14.48 6.05
C PRO A 125 -4.40 -14.52 6.16
N LYS A 126 -3.87 -15.65 6.68
CA LYS A 126 -2.43 -15.91 6.65
C LYS A 126 -1.97 -15.62 5.22
N PRO A 127 -0.89 -14.86 5.01
CA PRO A 127 -0.40 -14.60 3.67
C PRO A 127 -0.22 -15.96 3.00
N GLN A 128 -1.09 -16.25 2.03
CA GLN A 128 -0.91 -17.38 1.15
C GLN A 128 0.45 -17.14 0.53
N SER A 129 1.42 -17.98 0.88
CA SER A 129 2.75 -18.01 0.28
C SER A 129 2.58 -17.78 -1.22
N GLU A 130 2.90 -16.58 -1.68
CA GLU A 130 2.81 -16.19 -3.07
C GLU A 130 3.53 -17.28 -3.86
N SER A 131 2.75 -18.07 -4.62
CA SER A 131 3.29 -19.00 -5.58
C SER A 131 4.18 -18.18 -6.50
N SER A 132 5.47 -18.32 -6.24
CA SER A 132 6.55 -17.53 -6.78
C SER A 132 6.46 -17.50 -8.30
N LEU A 133 5.96 -16.40 -8.85
CA LEU A 133 5.99 -16.13 -10.29
C LEU A 133 7.40 -16.30 -10.87
N TRP A 134 8.43 -16.12 -10.03
CA TRP A 134 9.82 -16.40 -10.36
C TRP A 134 10.12 -17.89 -10.55
N LYS A 135 9.47 -18.80 -9.80
CA LYS A 135 9.59 -20.25 -10.04
C LYS A 135 9.02 -20.66 -11.39
N ASP A 136 7.89 -20.07 -11.80
CA ASP A 136 7.31 -20.34 -13.12
C ASP A 136 8.19 -19.79 -14.25
N LEU A 137 8.81 -18.63 -14.06
CA LEU A 137 9.72 -18.04 -15.05
C LEU A 137 11.02 -18.85 -15.22
N PHE A 138 11.62 -19.31 -14.11
CA PHE A 138 12.88 -20.08 -14.17
C PHE A 138 12.67 -21.55 -14.52
N GLY A 139 11.48 -22.11 -14.29
CA GLY A 139 11.16 -23.49 -14.65
C GLY A 139 11.21 -23.77 -16.16
N TRP A 140 11.03 -22.74 -17.00
CA TRP A 140 11.10 -22.87 -18.46
C TRP A 140 12.54 -22.73 -19.02
N MET A 141 13.48 -22.21 -18.23
CA MET A 141 14.84 -21.90 -18.70
C MET A 141 15.89 -22.96 -18.33
N LEU A 142 15.54 -23.96 -17.52
CA LEU A 142 16.39 -25.14 -17.27
C LEU A 142 15.71 -26.41 -17.83
N PRO A 143 16.32 -27.11 -18.82
CA PRO A 143 15.90 -28.45 -19.21
C PRO A 143 16.24 -29.51 -18.15
#